data_AF-A0AAV4R432-F1
#
_entry.id   AF-A0AAV4R432-F1
#
_cell.length_a   1.000
_cell.length_b   1.000
_cell.length_c   1.000
_cell.angle_alpha   90.00
_cell.angle_beta   90.00
_cell.angle_gamma   90.00
#
_symmetry.space_group_name_H-M   'P 1'
#
loop_
_entity.id
_entity.type
_entity.pdbx_description
1 polymer ?
#
loop_
_entity_poly.entity_id
_entity_poly.type
_entity_poly.pdbx_seq_one_letter_code
_entity_poly.pdbx_strand_id
1 'polypeptide(L)'
;MASTDNRVGSCSPLAAFRSGEKEKLAYVTCVSAKWETSNKPDFVATVDVDPESSTYSKIIHKLEVPNIGDELHHTGWNACSSCRDCNVRRSNLIVPGINSDRIYVLDVATNPRAPSLQKIETRELHEHVKASAPHTVHCLPSGDIMISCLGDEQGNAK
;
A
#
# COMPACT_ATOMS: atom_id res chain seq x y z
N MET A 1 -4.05 -11.98 -23.48
CA MET A 1 -2.85 -11.25 -23.95
C MET A 1 -2.63 -10.12 -22.96
N ALA A 2 -1.48 -10.08 -22.28
CA ALA A 2 -1.18 -8.99 -21.34
C ALA A 2 -1.09 -7.67 -22.13
N SER A 3 -1.82 -6.65 -21.70
CA SER A 3 -1.79 -5.32 -22.30
C SER A 3 -0.35 -4.81 -22.40
N THR A 4 0.06 -4.40 -23.60
CA THR A 4 1.36 -3.79 -23.89
C THR A 4 1.44 -2.33 -23.45
N ASP A 5 0.36 -1.78 -22.88
CA ASP A 5 0.35 -0.42 -22.35
C ASP A 5 0.86 -0.42 -20.90
N ASN A 6 2.12 -0.02 -20.71
CA ASN A 6 2.72 0.18 -19.38
C ASN A 6 2.18 1.44 -18.68
N ARG A 7 1.33 2.25 -19.33
CA ARG A 7 0.81 3.49 -18.74
C ARG A 7 -0.12 3.15 -17.59
N VAL A 8 0.21 3.70 -16.42
CA VAL A 8 -0.57 3.50 -15.21
C VAL A 8 -1.75 4.46 -15.22
N GLY A 9 -2.97 3.92 -15.13
CA GLY A 9 -4.17 4.71 -14.84
C GLY A 9 -4.82 5.38 -16.05
N SER A 10 -5.58 6.45 -15.80
CA SER A 10 -6.46 7.10 -16.79
C SER A 10 -6.21 8.61 -16.86
N CYS A 11 -6.39 9.21 -18.03
CA CYS A 11 -6.07 10.63 -18.27
C CYS A 11 -7.01 11.62 -17.57
N SER A 12 -8.19 11.16 -17.13
CA SER A 12 -9.18 11.98 -16.45
C SER A 12 -10.10 11.10 -15.58
N PRO A 13 -10.81 11.69 -14.60
CA PRO A 13 -11.81 10.98 -13.83
C PRO A 13 -12.90 10.34 -14.71
N LEU A 14 -13.35 11.01 -15.77
CA LEU A 14 -14.37 10.49 -16.68
C LEU A 14 -13.86 9.26 -17.46
N ALA A 15 -12.59 9.28 -17.90
CA ALA A 15 -11.97 8.14 -18.55
C ALA A 15 -11.81 6.96 -17.56
N ALA A 16 -11.41 7.23 -16.32
CA ALA A 16 -11.33 6.21 -15.27
C ALA A 16 -12.70 5.55 -15.02
N PHE A 17 -13.76 6.35 -14.98
CA PHE A 17 -15.13 5.85 -14.77
C PHE A 17 -15.65 5.02 -15.95
N ARG A 18 -15.44 5.48 -17.19
CA ARG A 18 -16.02 4.84 -18.39
C ARG A 18 -15.24 3.64 -18.91
N SER A 19 -13.91 3.70 -18.79
CA SER A 19 -13.00 2.74 -19.43
C SER A 19 -12.15 1.97 -18.43
N GLY A 20 -12.22 2.29 -17.14
CA GLY A 20 -11.55 1.53 -16.10
C GLY A 20 -12.11 0.11 -16.03
N GLU A 21 -11.21 -0.87 -15.92
CA GLU A 21 -11.62 -2.23 -15.60
C GLU A 21 -12.19 -2.29 -14.18
N LYS A 22 -13.24 -3.07 -13.99
CA LYS A 22 -13.76 -3.36 -12.65
C LYS A 22 -12.70 -4.11 -11.85
N GLU A 23 -12.51 -3.71 -10.61
CA GLU A 23 -11.59 -4.36 -9.69
C GLU A 23 -12.02 -5.81 -9.43
N LYS A 24 -11.04 -6.70 -9.33
CA LYS A 24 -11.25 -8.12 -8.98
C LYS A 24 -10.66 -8.48 -7.62
N LEU A 25 -9.82 -7.60 -7.08
CA LEU A 25 -9.15 -7.77 -5.80
C LEU A 25 -9.19 -6.46 -5.02
N ALA A 26 -9.31 -6.57 -3.70
CA ALA A 26 -9.12 -5.48 -2.76
C ALA A 26 -8.02 -5.84 -1.75
N TYR A 27 -7.11 -4.90 -1.50
CA TYR A 27 -6.10 -5.02 -0.45
C TYR A 27 -6.52 -4.19 0.75
N VAL A 28 -6.61 -4.81 1.93
CA VAL A 28 -7.18 -4.20 3.13
C VAL A 28 -6.21 -4.35 4.29
N THR A 29 -5.82 -3.24 4.92
CA THR A 29 -5.05 -3.27 6.16
C THR A 29 -5.92 -3.80 7.31
N CYS A 30 -5.37 -4.72 8.08
CA CYS A 30 -6.03 -5.35 9.21
C CYS A 30 -5.14 -5.20 10.45
N VAL A 31 -5.61 -4.37 11.38
CA VAL A 31 -4.88 -4.02 12.60
C VAL A 31 -5.18 -5.01 13.72
N SER A 32 -4.13 -5.48 14.39
CA SER A 32 -4.19 -6.23 15.64
C SER A 32 -4.29 -5.27 16.81
N ALA A 33 -5.49 -4.70 17.05
CA ALA A 33 -5.69 -3.65 18.06
C ALA A 33 -5.32 -4.05 19.51
N LYS A 34 -5.18 -5.36 19.79
CA LYS A 34 -4.77 -5.88 21.10
C LYS A 34 -3.40 -6.55 21.06
N TRP A 35 -2.52 -6.11 20.17
CA TRP A 35 -1.21 -6.71 19.89
C TRP A 35 -0.37 -6.97 21.15
N GLU A 36 -0.45 -6.11 22.17
CA GLU A 36 0.24 -6.27 23.46
C GLU A 36 -0.16 -7.55 24.21
N THR A 37 -1.40 -8.02 24.01
CA THR A 37 -1.94 -9.22 24.69
C THR A 37 -2.12 -10.40 23.75
N SER A 38 -2.35 -10.15 22.46
CA SER A 38 -2.54 -11.20 21.45
C SER A 38 -1.21 -11.72 20.90
N ASN A 39 -0.14 -10.93 21.00
CA ASN A 39 1.15 -11.17 20.36
C ASN A 39 1.01 -11.49 18.86
N LYS A 40 0.03 -10.86 18.19
CA LYS A 40 -0.21 -11.02 16.75
C LYS A 40 0.18 -9.74 16.01
N PRO A 41 0.92 -9.86 14.89
CA PRO A 41 1.20 -8.73 14.03
C PRO A 41 -0.05 -8.27 13.29
N ASP A 42 0.05 -7.10 12.68
CA ASP A 42 -0.91 -6.65 11.68
C ASP A 42 -0.74 -7.45 10.38
N PHE A 43 -1.70 -7.35 9.47
CA PHE A 43 -1.59 -7.98 8.17
C PHE A 43 -2.32 -7.20 7.07
N VAL A 44 -1.95 -7.46 5.83
CA VAL A 44 -2.71 -7.03 4.66
C VAL A 44 -3.52 -8.21 4.12
N ALA A 45 -4.84 -8.08 4.14
CA ALA A 45 -5.76 -9.05 3.55
C ALA A 45 -5.89 -8.79 2.06
N THR A 46 -5.83 -9.85 1.25
CA THR A 46 -6.28 -9.82 -0.15
C THR A 46 -7.68 -10.42 -0.20
N VAL A 47 -8.65 -9.62 -0.59
CA VAL A 47 -10.07 -10.01 -0.72
C VAL A 47 -10.42 -10.16 -2.18
N ASP A 48 -11.02 -11.29 -2.54
CA ASP A 48 -11.56 -11.50 -3.89
C ASP A 48 -12.92 -10.80 -4.01
N VAL A 49 -13.00 -9.83 -4.90
CA VAL A 49 -14.19 -9.00 -5.12
C VAL A 49 -14.79 -9.18 -6.52
N ASP A 50 -14.31 -10.16 -7.30
CA ASP A 50 -14.89 -10.53 -8.59
C ASP A 50 -16.16 -11.38 -8.36
N PRO A 51 -17.37 -10.90 -8.72
CA PRO A 51 -18.62 -11.64 -8.51
C PRO A 51 -18.68 -12.99 -9.23
N GLU A 52 -17.89 -13.16 -10.29
CA GLU A 52 -17.82 -14.40 -11.07
C GLU A 52 -16.81 -15.43 -10.47
N SER A 53 -16.07 -15.04 -9.43
CA SER A 53 -15.09 -15.90 -8.77
C SER A 53 -15.75 -16.87 -7.78
N SER A 54 -15.30 -18.13 -7.75
CA SER A 54 -15.70 -19.10 -6.73
C SER A 54 -15.28 -18.71 -5.30
N THR A 55 -14.35 -17.76 -5.18
CA THR A 55 -13.89 -17.18 -3.90
C THR A 55 -14.42 -15.77 -3.66
N TYR A 56 -15.43 -15.31 -4.41
CA TYR A 56 -16.05 -14.00 -4.20
C TYR A 56 -16.41 -13.75 -2.72
N SER A 57 -16.12 -12.54 -2.24
CA SER A 57 -16.37 -12.09 -0.87
C SER A 57 -15.60 -12.87 0.21
N LYS A 58 -14.42 -13.42 -0.15
CA LYS A 58 -13.53 -14.10 0.80
C LYS A 58 -12.16 -13.46 0.85
N ILE A 59 -11.55 -13.51 2.03
CA ILE A 59 -10.10 -13.30 2.19
C ILE A 59 -9.39 -14.50 1.58
N ILE A 60 -8.69 -14.30 0.47
CA ILE A 60 -7.98 -15.34 -0.26
C ILE A 60 -6.50 -15.42 0.11
N HIS A 61 -5.96 -14.37 0.73
CA HIS A 61 -4.59 -14.34 1.23
C HIS A 61 -4.47 -13.36 2.40
N LYS A 62 -3.56 -13.66 3.33
CA LYS A 62 -3.16 -12.77 4.43
C LYS A 62 -1.64 -12.69 4.43
N LEU A 63 -1.11 -11.49 4.27
CA LEU A 63 0.31 -11.23 4.44
C LEU A 63 0.51 -10.57 5.81
N GLU A 64 0.89 -11.37 6.80
CA GLU A 64 1.29 -10.87 8.12
C GLU A 64 2.62 -10.13 8.01
N VAL A 65 2.70 -8.93 8.59
CA VAL A 65 3.97 -8.21 8.67
C VAL A 65 4.85 -8.87 9.74
N PRO A 66 6.18 -8.81 9.59
CA PRO A 66 7.09 -9.52 10.50
C PRO A 66 7.17 -8.93 11.91
N ASN A 67 6.64 -7.72 12.13
CA ASN A 67 6.73 -7.01 13.40
C ASN A 67 5.36 -6.79 14.01
N ILE A 68 5.35 -6.53 15.32
CA ILE A 68 4.14 -6.33 16.12
C ILE A 68 4.06 -4.84 16.50
N GLY A 69 2.82 -4.33 16.62
CA GLY A 69 2.56 -2.97 17.11
C GLY A 69 2.75 -1.88 16.05
N ASP A 70 2.62 -2.22 14.77
CA ASP A 70 2.80 -1.28 13.66
C ASP A 70 1.63 -0.30 13.50
N GLU A 71 0.39 -0.74 13.76
CA GLU A 71 -0.83 0.02 13.49
C GLU A 71 -0.90 0.40 12.00
N LEU A 72 -1.02 -0.61 11.14
CA LEU A 72 -1.18 -0.42 9.69
C LEU A 72 -2.47 0.35 9.41
N HIS A 73 -2.37 1.60 8.97
CA HIS A 73 -3.51 2.51 8.93
C HIS A 73 -3.95 2.85 7.50
N HIS A 74 -3.19 3.70 6.81
CA HIS A 74 -3.41 4.06 5.41
C HIS A 74 -2.46 3.29 4.49
N THR A 75 -2.83 3.17 3.22
CA THR A 75 -1.96 2.59 2.18
C THR A 75 -2.08 3.37 0.89
N GLY A 76 -1.07 3.24 0.02
CA GLY A 76 -1.09 3.86 -1.30
C GLY A 76 -0.26 3.07 -2.31
N TRP A 77 -0.47 3.39 -3.57
CA TRP A 77 0.28 2.79 -4.68
C TRP A 77 1.59 3.53 -4.91
N ASN A 78 2.64 2.80 -5.31
CA ASN A 78 3.89 3.43 -5.77
C ASN A 78 3.69 4.30 -7.03
N ALA A 79 2.72 3.94 -7.89
CA ALA A 79 2.37 4.69 -9.08
C ALA A 79 0.87 4.67 -9.36
N CYS A 80 0.34 5.77 -9.90
CA CYS A 80 -1.06 5.91 -10.30
C CYS A 80 -1.22 6.84 -11.50
N SER A 81 -2.46 7.23 -11.82
CA SER A 81 -2.78 8.09 -12.97
C SER A 81 -2.02 9.43 -12.99
N SER A 82 -1.55 9.93 -11.85
CA SER A 82 -0.70 11.13 -11.79
C SER A 82 0.64 10.92 -12.50
N CYS A 83 1.13 9.68 -12.52
CA CYS A 83 2.40 9.24 -13.08
C CYS A 83 2.16 8.52 -14.43
N ARG A 84 1.37 9.14 -15.32
CA ARG A 84 1.03 8.52 -16.61
C ARG A 84 2.20 8.51 -17.59
N ASP A 85 3.04 9.54 -17.54
CA ASP A 85 4.15 9.78 -18.48
C ASP A 85 5.52 9.43 -17.87
N CYS A 86 5.54 8.89 -16.66
CA CYS A 86 6.76 8.44 -16.00
C CYS A 86 7.09 6.98 -16.38
N ASN A 87 8.35 6.56 -16.16
CA ASN A 87 8.80 5.20 -16.47
C ASN A 87 8.68 4.25 -15.25
N VAL A 88 7.58 4.33 -14.50
CA VAL A 88 7.29 3.41 -13.38
C VAL A 88 5.93 2.73 -13.55
N ARG A 89 5.79 1.53 -12.99
CA ARG A 89 4.56 0.74 -13.02
C ARG A 89 3.90 0.73 -11.65
N ARG A 90 2.58 0.55 -11.62
CA ARG A 90 1.83 0.24 -10.38
C ARG A 90 2.09 -1.23 -10.03
N SER A 91 3.15 -1.47 -9.27
CA SER A 91 3.61 -2.81 -8.89
C SER A 91 3.64 -3.03 -7.39
N ASN A 92 3.60 -1.96 -6.60
CA ASN A 92 3.82 -2.04 -5.17
C ASN A 92 2.75 -1.30 -4.38
N LEU A 93 2.32 -1.94 -3.29
CA LEU A 93 1.55 -1.30 -2.24
C LEU A 93 2.51 -0.82 -1.15
N ILE A 94 2.37 0.45 -0.78
CA ILE A 94 3.15 1.10 0.27
C ILE A 94 2.27 1.19 1.51
N VAL A 95 2.76 0.61 2.60
CA VAL A 95 1.98 0.32 3.80
C VAL A 95 2.76 0.81 5.02
N PRO A 96 2.59 2.07 5.44
CA PRO A 96 3.18 2.59 6.67
C PRO A 96 2.49 2.04 7.93
N GLY A 97 3.30 1.76 8.95
CA GLY A 97 2.86 1.58 10.33
C GLY A 97 2.99 2.89 11.09
N ILE A 98 1.87 3.46 11.52
CA ILE A 98 1.85 4.78 12.17
C ILE A 98 2.49 4.77 13.55
N ASN A 99 2.50 3.63 14.25
CA ASN A 99 3.07 3.52 15.59
C ASN A 99 4.57 3.19 15.58
N SER A 100 5.07 2.61 14.49
CA SER A 100 6.40 1.99 14.45
C SER A 100 7.39 2.69 13.53
N ASP A 101 6.95 3.68 12.77
CA ASP A 101 7.70 4.38 11.71
C ASP A 101 8.15 3.48 10.54
N ARG A 102 7.77 2.20 10.54
CA ARG A 102 8.12 1.25 9.49
C ARG A 102 7.22 1.43 8.27
N ILE A 103 7.83 1.46 7.09
CA ILE A 103 7.15 1.53 5.80
C ILE A 103 7.38 0.20 5.08
N TYR A 104 6.34 -0.61 5.00
CA TYR A 104 6.38 -1.87 4.27
C TYR A 104 6.12 -1.62 2.78
N VAL A 105 6.95 -2.20 1.92
CA VAL A 105 6.75 -2.21 0.47
C VAL A 105 6.40 -3.63 0.07
N LEU A 106 5.16 -3.80 -0.37
CA LEU A 106 4.63 -5.10 -0.80
C LEU A 106 4.67 -5.19 -2.31
N ASP A 107 5.22 -6.27 -2.86
CA ASP A 107 5.10 -6.60 -4.27
C ASP A 107 3.74 -7.25 -4.53
N VAL A 108 2.96 -6.62 -5.41
CA VAL A 108 1.68 -7.15 -5.89
C VAL A 108 1.73 -7.54 -7.36
N ALA A 109 2.80 -7.22 -8.09
CA ALA A 109 2.89 -7.46 -9.52
C ALA A 109 3.18 -8.94 -9.83
N THR A 110 4.02 -9.59 -9.03
CA THR A 110 4.39 -11.01 -9.25
C THR A 110 3.20 -11.94 -9.06
N ASN A 111 2.41 -11.73 -8.00
CA ASN A 111 1.16 -12.47 -7.77
C ASN A 111 0.14 -11.57 -7.04
N PRO A 112 -0.79 -10.93 -7.78
CA PRO A 112 -1.79 -10.05 -7.17
C PRO A 112 -2.69 -10.76 -6.15
N ARG A 113 -2.92 -12.07 -6.30
CA ARG A 113 -3.77 -12.84 -5.37
C ARG A 113 -3.05 -13.21 -4.08
N ALA A 114 -1.72 -13.12 -4.04
CA ALA A 114 -0.90 -13.37 -2.86
C ALA A 114 0.34 -12.44 -2.87
N PRO A 115 0.17 -11.16 -2.48
CA PRO A 115 1.27 -10.21 -2.36
C PRO A 115 2.38 -10.71 -1.45
N SER A 116 3.59 -10.21 -1.64
CA SER A 116 4.75 -10.57 -0.82
C SER A 116 5.50 -9.34 -0.31
N LEU A 117 6.17 -9.48 0.83
CA LEU A 117 7.00 -8.41 1.38
C LEU A 117 8.28 -8.27 0.55
N GLN A 118 8.48 -7.11 -0.06
CA GLN A 118 9.68 -6.82 -0.84
C GLN A 118 10.76 -6.14 0.00
N LYS A 119 10.40 -5.14 0.80
CA LYS A 119 11.32 -4.46 1.73
C LYS A 119 10.58 -3.75 2.86
N ILE A 120 11.33 -3.41 3.91
CA ILE A 120 10.93 -2.52 4.99
C ILE A 120 11.86 -1.32 4.96
N GLU A 121 11.30 -0.12 4.87
CA GLU A 121 12.03 1.15 4.90
C GLU A 121 11.69 1.91 6.19
N THR A 122 12.67 2.55 6.79
CA THR A 122 12.55 3.33 8.04
C THR A 122 13.74 4.28 8.18
N ARG A 123 14.89 3.84 7.66
CA ARG A 123 16.14 4.58 7.70
C ARG A 123 16.04 5.95 7.05
N GLU A 124 15.51 6.02 5.83
CA GLU A 124 15.37 7.29 5.10
C GLU A 124 14.49 8.30 5.86
N LEU A 125 13.42 7.80 6.50
CA LEU A 125 12.49 8.61 7.29
C LEU A 125 13.20 9.27 8.49
N HIS A 126 14.04 8.51 9.21
CA HIS A 126 14.74 9.03 10.37
C HIS A 126 16.01 9.82 10.01
N GLU A 127 16.88 9.29 9.15
CA GLU A 127 18.20 9.88 8.87
C GLU A 127 18.09 11.14 8.01
N HIS A 128 17.14 11.19 7.08
CA HIS A 128 17.05 12.25 6.07
C HIS A 128 15.83 13.14 6.24
N VAL A 129 14.65 12.57 6.51
CA VAL A 129 13.41 13.35 6.62
C VAL A 129 13.20 13.91 8.03
N LYS A 130 13.73 13.24 9.06
CA LYS A 130 13.60 13.64 10.47
C LYS A 130 12.13 13.81 10.89
N ALA A 131 11.35 12.78 10.63
CA ALA A 131 9.93 12.70 10.95
C ALA A 131 9.56 11.32 11.50
N SER A 132 8.34 11.21 12.03
CA SER A 132 7.75 9.97 12.56
C SER A 132 6.24 9.94 12.30
N ALA A 133 5.61 8.82 12.65
CA ALA A 133 4.21 8.51 12.43
C ALA A 133 3.78 8.71 10.96
N PRO A 134 4.38 7.95 10.01
CA PRO A 134 3.99 8.00 8.60
C PRO A 134 2.54 7.53 8.45
N HIS A 135 1.76 8.25 7.63
CA HIS A 135 0.32 8.08 7.56
C HIS A 135 -0.19 7.98 6.11
N THR A 136 -0.58 9.09 5.48
CA THR A 136 -1.18 9.07 4.14
C THR A 136 -0.12 8.97 3.06
N VAL A 137 -0.35 8.08 2.09
CA VAL A 137 0.56 7.83 0.96
C VAL A 137 -0.07 8.31 -0.35
N HIS A 138 0.70 9.06 -1.15
CA HIS A 138 0.32 9.48 -2.49
C HIS A 138 1.44 9.31 -3.52
N CYS A 139 1.10 8.73 -4.67
CA CYS A 139 1.92 8.70 -5.88
C CYS A 139 1.95 10.07 -6.58
N LEU A 140 3.15 10.57 -6.88
CA LEU A 140 3.36 11.86 -7.54
C LEU A 140 3.62 11.72 -9.06
N PRO A 141 3.40 12.79 -9.85
CA PRO A 141 3.72 12.79 -11.28
C PRO A 141 5.20 12.54 -11.62
N SER A 142 6.11 12.85 -10.70
CA SER A 142 7.55 12.65 -10.87
C SER A 142 7.98 11.17 -10.84
N GLY A 143 7.11 10.28 -10.34
CA GLY A 143 7.50 8.91 -9.98
C GLY A 143 7.85 8.74 -8.50
N ASP A 144 7.92 9.83 -7.75
CA ASP A 144 8.14 9.79 -6.31
C ASP A 144 6.86 9.43 -5.54
N ILE A 145 7.05 9.01 -4.30
CA ILE A 145 5.99 8.67 -3.36
C ILE A 145 6.05 9.67 -2.22
N MET A 146 4.97 10.39 -2.00
CA MET A 146 4.80 11.32 -0.89
C MET A 146 4.11 10.61 0.28
N ILE A 147 4.65 10.76 1.48
CA ILE A 147 4.08 10.21 2.70
C ILE A 147 3.94 11.33 3.73
N SER A 148 2.72 11.59 4.21
CA SER A 148 2.50 12.55 5.29
C SER A 148 2.94 11.95 6.63
N CYS A 149 3.49 12.76 7.52
CA CYS A 149 3.95 12.35 8.84
C CYS A 149 3.26 13.20 9.91
N LEU A 150 2.83 12.58 11.01
CA LEU A 150 2.18 13.29 12.13
C LEU A 150 3.18 13.79 13.18
N GLY A 151 4.38 13.19 13.24
CA GLY A 151 5.37 13.49 14.25
C GLY A 151 6.67 14.10 13.70
N ASP A 152 7.39 14.79 14.57
CA ASP A 152 8.80 15.15 14.35
C ASP A 152 9.75 13.95 14.58
N GLU A 153 11.05 14.18 14.47
CA GLU A 153 12.09 13.14 14.68
C GLU A 153 12.04 12.53 16.09
N GLN A 154 11.48 13.23 17.07
CA GLN A 154 11.35 12.78 18.46
C GLN A 154 9.97 12.21 18.78
N GLY A 155 9.07 12.12 17.80
CA GLY A 155 7.70 11.63 18.01
C GLY A 155 6.73 12.67 18.58
N ASN A 156 7.12 13.96 18.65
CA ASN A 156 6.19 14.99 19.10
C ASN A 156 5.24 15.39 17.98
N ALA A 157 4.00 15.75 18.35
CA ALA A 157 3.00 16.22 17.42
C ALA A 157 3.47 17.46 16.64
N LYS A 158 3.23 17.46 15.33
CA LYS A 158 3.42 18.60 14.43
C LYS A 158 2.09 19.25 14.01
#